data_AF-A0A080ZC93-F1
#
_entry.id   AF-A0A080ZC93-F1
#
_cell.length_a   1.000
_cell.length_b   1.000
_cell.length_c   1.000
_cell.angle_alpha   90.00
_cell.angle_beta   90.00
_cell.angle_gamma   90.00
#
_symmetry.space_group_name_H-M   'P 1'
#
loop_
_entity.id
_entity.type
_entity.pdbx_description
1 polymer ?
#
loop_
_entity_poly.entity_id
_entity_poly.type
_entity_poly.pdbx_seq_one_letter_code
_entity_poly.pdbx_strand_id
1 'polypeptide(L)'
;MNYVNLFVQIGCPGMVMEAVEVWAFENPGNLPDSVVALSTHAVLMNVNIILYTAFYGIAVAAGIRVGNCLGADQPKKAKMRRWLPRNHFGGLSDAIPRLFLNDDRSIDLASKIMVMWPPLEIAGGLNAIMQGIFSGAGKQKSAAIANVIGYYGGGIPLGAILAFVADMGVEGLWWGIGFGIAATWLSLSLLMLNYWHWDQPGRAARQRTAQ
;
A
#
# COMPACT_ATOMS: atom_id res chain seq x y z
N MET A 1 -33.00 4.65 5.81
CA MET A 1 -32.22 3.40 5.96
C MET A 1 -31.28 3.12 4.77
N ASN A 2 -31.53 3.62 3.55
CA ASN A 2 -30.68 3.34 2.37
C ASN A 2 -29.24 3.88 2.48
N TYR A 3 -29.02 5.05 3.09
CA TYR A 3 -27.66 5.62 3.22
C TYR A 3 -26.75 4.82 4.15
N VAL A 4 -27.30 4.20 5.21
CA VAL A 4 -26.52 3.34 6.12
C VAL A 4 -26.06 2.07 5.40
N ASN A 5 -26.94 1.46 4.61
CA ASN A 5 -26.57 0.29 3.80
C ASN A 5 -25.52 0.63 2.75
N LEU A 6 -25.63 1.78 2.08
CA LEU A 6 -24.63 2.24 1.13
C LEU A 6 -23.29 2.53 1.81
N PHE A 7 -23.31 3.16 2.98
CA PHE A 7 -22.11 3.42 3.78
C PHE A 7 -21.40 2.11 4.15
N VAL A 8 -22.13 1.10 4.63
CA VAL A 8 -21.54 -0.21 4.97
C VAL A 8 -21.02 -0.92 3.72
N GLN A 9 -21.77 -0.88 2.61
CA GLN A 9 -21.39 -1.56 1.37
C GLN A 9 -20.10 -1.02 0.75
N ILE A 10 -19.81 0.27 0.92
CA ILE A 10 -18.56 0.88 0.45
C ILE A 10 -17.49 0.79 1.56
N GLY A 11 -17.85 1.18 2.78
CA GLY A 11 -16.94 1.28 3.92
C GLY A 11 -16.33 -0.05 4.37
N CYS A 12 -17.08 -1.17 4.40
CA CYS A 12 -16.52 -2.47 4.77
C CYS A 12 -15.38 -2.90 3.83
N PRO A 13 -15.57 -2.89 2.49
CA PRO A 13 -14.46 -3.13 1.57
C PRO A 13 -13.28 -2.18 1.74
N GLY A 14 -13.51 -0.88 2.00
CA GLY A 14 -12.44 0.07 2.28
C GLY A 14 -11.65 -0.26 3.55
N MET A 15 -12.34 -0.64 4.62
CA MET A 15 -11.71 -1.10 5.86
C MET A 15 -10.87 -2.36 5.62
N VAL A 16 -11.40 -3.34 4.91
CA VAL A 16 -10.66 -4.59 4.60
C VAL A 16 -9.42 -4.29 3.76
N MET A 17 -9.52 -3.39 2.79
CA MET A 17 -8.41 -2.98 1.93
C MET A 17 -7.22 -2.49 2.77
N GLU A 18 -7.45 -1.58 3.72
CA GLU A 18 -6.42 -1.03 4.62
C GLU A 18 -5.96 -2.05 5.66
N ALA A 19 -6.89 -2.78 6.30
CA ALA A 19 -6.56 -3.73 7.37
C ALA A 19 -5.66 -4.87 6.89
N VAL A 20 -5.92 -5.40 5.69
CA VAL A 20 -5.13 -6.47 5.05
C VAL A 20 -3.69 -6.01 4.81
N GLU A 21 -3.50 -4.74 4.44
CA GLU A 21 -2.18 -4.17 4.23
C GLU A 21 -1.43 -4.01 5.56
N VAL A 22 -2.07 -3.41 6.57
CA VAL A 22 -1.46 -3.22 7.90
C VAL A 22 -1.11 -4.54 8.56
N TRP A 23 -2.03 -5.51 8.55
CA TRP A 23 -1.81 -6.82 9.19
C TRP A 23 -0.71 -7.64 8.52
N ALA A 24 -0.40 -7.40 7.25
CA ALA A 24 0.72 -8.07 6.58
C ALA A 24 2.08 -7.72 7.23
N PHE A 25 2.20 -6.56 7.87
CA PHE A 25 3.42 -6.13 8.57
C PHE A 25 3.59 -6.76 9.97
N GLU A 26 2.53 -7.29 10.58
CA GLU A 26 2.53 -7.78 11.98
C GLU A 26 3.18 -9.17 12.17
N ASN A 27 3.86 -9.70 11.15
CA ASN A 27 4.43 -11.05 11.15
C ASN A 27 5.82 -11.27 11.81
N PRO A 28 6.65 -10.26 12.19
CA PRO A 28 8.04 -10.51 12.61
C PRO A 28 8.19 -11.19 13.98
N GLY A 29 7.13 -11.25 14.80
CA GLY A 29 7.17 -11.90 16.12
C GLY A 29 7.44 -13.41 16.09
N ASN A 30 7.31 -14.05 14.93
CA ASN A 30 7.53 -15.49 14.76
C ASN A 30 8.98 -15.85 14.37
N LEU A 31 9.88 -14.88 14.23
CA LEU A 31 11.26 -15.11 13.83
C LEU A 31 12.16 -15.58 15.01
N PRO A 32 13.24 -16.35 14.72
CA PRO A 32 14.32 -16.57 15.67
C PRO A 32 14.90 -15.22 16.14
N ASP A 33 15.29 -15.12 17.41
CA ASP A 33 15.71 -13.86 18.04
C ASP A 33 14.65 -12.73 17.92
N SER A 34 13.39 -13.06 18.24
CA SER A 34 12.22 -12.19 18.08
C SER A 34 12.38 -10.78 18.67
N VAL A 35 13.15 -10.62 19.75
CA VAL A 35 13.45 -9.31 20.35
C VAL A 35 14.22 -8.40 19.39
N VAL A 36 15.27 -8.94 18.75
CA VAL A 36 16.07 -8.20 17.76
C VAL A 36 15.23 -7.95 16.51
N ALA A 37 14.52 -8.98 16.04
CA ALA A 37 13.67 -8.89 14.86
C ALA A 37 12.56 -7.84 14.99
N LEU A 38 11.84 -7.82 16.13
CA LEU A 38 10.81 -6.84 16.43
C LEU A 38 11.40 -5.43 16.58
N SER A 39 12.56 -5.28 17.22
CA SER A 39 13.20 -3.97 17.40
C SER A 39 13.63 -3.37 16.06
N THR A 40 14.28 -4.17 15.20
CA THR A 40 14.65 -3.75 13.84
C THR A 40 13.41 -3.43 13.00
N HIS A 41 12.39 -4.30 13.03
CA HIS A 41 11.15 -4.07 12.29
C HIS A 41 10.43 -2.79 12.76
N ALA A 42 10.33 -2.54 14.07
CA ALA A 42 9.67 -1.35 14.61
C ALA A 42 10.34 -0.05 14.14
N VAL A 43 11.66 0.01 14.13
CA VAL A 43 12.39 1.18 13.62
C VAL A 43 12.16 1.35 12.13
N LEU A 44 12.24 0.27 11.36
CA LEU A 44 11.96 0.30 9.92
C LEU A 44 10.53 0.78 9.61
N MET A 45 9.53 0.31 10.36
CA MET A 45 8.13 0.76 10.23
C MET A 45 7.96 2.24 10.53
N ASN A 46 8.61 2.78 11.56
CA ASN A 46 8.53 4.20 11.86
C ASN A 46 9.10 5.05 10.71
N VAL A 47 10.21 4.62 10.12
CA VAL A 47 10.80 5.29 8.95
C VAL A 47 9.91 5.14 7.72
N ASN A 48 9.32 3.95 7.51
CA ASN A 48 8.33 3.70 6.46
C ASN A 48 7.19 4.71 6.52
N ILE A 49 6.55 4.83 7.69
CA ILE A 49 5.37 5.67 7.88
C ILE A 49 5.69 7.12 7.58
N ILE A 50 6.86 7.63 7.99
CA ILE A 50 7.29 9.01 7.70
C ILE A 50 7.36 9.26 6.19
N LEU A 51 8.00 8.35 5.43
CA LEU A 51 8.13 8.47 3.98
C LEU A 51 6.78 8.26 3.27
N TYR A 52 6.03 7.24 3.69
CA TYR A 52 4.73 6.87 3.13
C TYR A 52 3.68 7.96 3.34
N THR A 53 3.74 8.73 4.43
CA THR A 53 2.78 9.81 4.73
C THR A 53 2.68 10.84 3.58
N ALA A 54 3.80 11.16 2.92
CA ALA A 54 3.79 12.07 1.78
C ALA A 54 3.00 11.49 0.59
N PHE A 55 3.18 10.20 0.30
CA PHE A 55 2.44 9.50 -0.76
C PHE A 55 0.97 9.30 -0.39
N TYR A 56 0.68 8.99 0.87
CA TYR A 56 -0.68 8.84 1.38
C TYR A 56 -1.49 10.13 1.23
N GLY A 57 -0.88 11.30 1.50
CA GLY A 57 -1.52 12.59 1.24
C GLY A 57 -1.92 12.78 -0.24
N ILE A 58 -1.07 12.34 -1.18
CA ILE A 58 -1.37 12.36 -2.61
C ILE A 58 -2.50 11.37 -2.94
N ALA A 59 -2.50 10.19 -2.31
CA ALA A 59 -3.54 9.18 -2.50
C ALA A 59 -4.92 9.69 -2.09
N VAL A 60 -5.03 10.33 -0.92
CA VAL A 60 -6.27 10.96 -0.44
C VAL A 60 -6.73 12.06 -1.41
N ALA A 61 -5.83 12.94 -1.84
CA ALA A 61 -6.15 14.00 -2.80
C ALA A 61 -6.63 13.45 -4.15
N ALA A 62 -5.98 12.40 -4.65
CA ALA A 62 -6.38 11.70 -5.87
C ALA A 62 -7.78 11.10 -5.73
N GLY A 63 -8.07 10.43 -4.60
CA GLY A 63 -9.37 9.88 -4.29
C GLY A 63 -10.49 10.93 -4.27
N ILE A 64 -10.28 12.05 -3.55
CA ILE A 64 -11.24 13.16 -3.50
C ILE A 64 -11.50 13.71 -4.90
N ARG A 65 -10.46 13.96 -5.69
CA ARG A 65 -10.59 14.49 -7.05
C ARG A 65 -11.38 13.54 -7.96
N VAL A 66 -11.05 12.26 -7.94
CA VAL A 66 -11.74 11.25 -8.76
C VAL A 66 -13.21 11.15 -8.34
N GLY A 67 -13.50 11.11 -7.04
CA GLY A 67 -14.87 11.12 -6.51
C GLY A 67 -15.66 12.34 -6.96
N ASN A 68 -15.09 13.54 -6.84
CA ASN A 68 -15.73 14.79 -7.26
C ASN A 68 -15.99 14.82 -8.77
N CYS A 69 -15.02 14.45 -9.60
CA CYS A 69 -15.18 14.44 -11.06
C CYS A 69 -16.22 13.41 -11.51
N LEU A 70 -16.30 12.25 -10.86
CA LEU A 70 -17.31 11.24 -11.16
C LEU A 70 -18.70 11.65 -10.68
N GLY A 71 -18.82 12.27 -9.51
CA GLY A 71 -20.07 12.82 -9.00
C GLY A 71 -20.60 13.98 -9.83
N ALA A 72 -19.72 14.80 -10.41
CA ALA A 72 -20.06 15.89 -11.32
C ALA A 72 -20.32 15.45 -12.77
N ASP A 73 -20.36 14.14 -13.04
CA ASP A 73 -20.54 13.55 -14.38
C ASP A 73 -19.47 13.99 -15.41
N GLN A 74 -18.24 14.21 -14.95
CA GLN A 74 -17.10 14.61 -15.77
C GLN A 74 -15.99 13.54 -15.76
N PRO A 75 -16.27 12.31 -16.24
CA PRO A 75 -15.32 11.21 -16.18
C PRO A 75 -14.04 11.44 -16.99
N LYS A 76 -14.12 12.25 -18.06
CA LYS A 76 -12.94 12.65 -18.85
C LYS A 76 -11.97 13.52 -18.04
N LYS A 77 -12.46 14.29 -17.06
CA LYS A 77 -11.62 15.09 -16.13
C LYS A 77 -11.09 14.28 -14.95
N ALA A 78 -11.69 13.12 -14.67
CA ALA A 78 -11.24 12.16 -13.67
C ALA A 78 -10.00 11.36 -14.13
N LYS A 79 -9.70 11.30 -15.44
CA LYS A 79 -8.44 10.75 -15.96
C LYS A 79 -7.25 11.55 -15.45
N MET A 80 -6.52 11.00 -14.47
CA MET A 80 -5.22 11.52 -14.04
C MET A 80 -4.16 11.19 -15.10
N ARG A 81 -3.97 12.12 -16.05
CA ARG A 81 -3.13 11.89 -17.24
C ARG A 81 -1.62 11.87 -16.97
N ARG A 82 -1.13 12.33 -15.81
CA ARG A 82 0.30 12.34 -15.43
C ARG A 82 0.43 12.77 -13.97
N TRP A 83 0.47 11.82 -13.05
CA TRP A 83 0.88 12.07 -11.66
C TRP A 83 1.80 10.92 -11.23
N LEU A 84 3.04 10.99 -11.70
CA LEU A 84 4.15 10.22 -11.14
C LEU A 84 5.07 11.25 -10.47
N PRO A 85 5.30 11.17 -9.16
CA PRO A 85 6.36 11.93 -8.52
C PRO A 85 7.67 11.57 -9.21
N ARG A 86 8.34 12.56 -9.77
CA ARG A 86 9.70 12.45 -10.27
C ARG A 86 10.58 13.01 -9.17
N ASN A 87 11.18 12.16 -8.33
CA ASN A 87 12.54 12.31 -7.76
C ASN A 87 12.80 11.67 -6.38
N HIS A 88 13.95 10.98 -6.32
CA HIS A 88 15.03 10.92 -5.32
C HIS A 88 14.72 10.91 -3.80
N PHE A 89 14.79 9.72 -3.20
CA PHE A 89 15.16 9.52 -1.79
C PHE A 89 16.32 8.50 -1.73
N GLY A 90 17.54 8.96 -2.02
CA GLY A 90 18.76 8.17 -1.88
C GLY A 90 19.78 8.99 -1.12
N GLY A 91 19.81 8.87 0.21
CA GLY A 91 20.78 9.63 1.01
C GLY A 91 20.63 9.58 2.53
N LEU A 92 19.70 8.80 3.10
CA LEU A 92 19.43 8.79 4.54
C LEU A 92 19.59 7.40 5.22
N SER A 93 20.15 6.40 4.52
CA SER A 93 20.14 4.99 4.95
C SER A 93 21.01 4.67 6.17
N ASP A 94 22.06 5.45 6.46
CA ASP A 94 23.02 5.10 7.53
C ASP A 94 22.85 5.91 8.82
N ALA A 95 22.24 7.10 8.74
CA ALA A 95 22.11 8.01 9.87
C ALA A 95 20.88 7.71 10.74
N ILE A 96 19.79 7.22 10.12
CA ILE A 96 18.52 7.02 10.79
C ILE A 96 18.53 5.82 11.76
N PRO A 97 19.08 4.64 11.42
CA PRO A 97 19.08 3.50 12.35
C PRO A 97 19.80 3.80 13.67
N ARG A 98 20.91 4.55 13.61
CA ARG A 98 21.72 4.93 14.78
C ARG A 98 21.03 5.92 15.73
N LEU A 99 19.95 6.58 15.29
CA LEU A 99 19.15 7.47 16.13
C LEU A 99 18.15 6.70 17.02
N PHE A 100 17.77 5.48 16.61
CA PHE A 100 16.70 4.70 17.26
C PHE A 100 17.17 3.36 17.86
N LEU A 101 18.37 2.89 17.47
CA LEU A 101 18.93 1.61 17.91
C LEU A 101 20.26 1.81 18.63
N ASN A 102 20.46 1.09 19.73
CA ASN A 102 21.69 1.09 20.55
C ASN A 102 22.52 -0.20 20.42
N ASP A 103 22.02 -1.18 19.67
CA ASP A 103 22.66 -2.47 19.45
C ASP A 103 23.26 -2.53 18.04
N ASP A 104 24.55 -2.81 17.95
CA ASP A 104 25.31 -2.78 16.69
C ASP A 104 24.78 -3.79 15.67
N ARG A 105 24.28 -4.94 16.14
CA ARG A 105 23.70 -5.98 15.27
C ARG A 105 22.36 -5.54 14.66
N SER A 106 21.53 -4.87 15.45
CA SER A 106 20.26 -4.28 15.00
C SER A 106 20.49 -3.11 14.03
N ILE A 107 21.52 -2.29 14.27
CA ILE A 107 21.92 -1.18 13.39
C ILE A 107 22.38 -1.69 12.02
N ASP A 108 23.28 -2.68 11.99
CA ASP A 108 23.80 -3.24 10.73
C ASP A 108 22.68 -3.87 9.88
N LEU A 109 21.75 -4.58 10.52
CA LEU A 109 20.59 -5.16 9.86
C LEU A 109 19.63 -4.08 9.31
N ALA A 110 19.33 -3.05 10.10
CA ALA A 110 18.50 -1.94 9.67
C ALA A 110 19.12 -1.15 8.50
N SER A 111 20.43 -0.89 8.55
CA SER A 111 21.17 -0.20 7.47
C SER A 111 21.12 -0.97 6.15
N LYS A 112 21.32 -2.30 6.18
CA LYS A 112 21.21 -3.14 4.97
C LYS A 112 19.82 -3.07 4.35
N ILE A 113 18.78 -3.17 5.18
CA ILE A 113 17.39 -3.10 4.73
C ILE A 113 17.06 -1.70 4.17
N MET A 114 17.58 -0.63 4.78
CA MET A 114 17.36 0.75 4.31
C MET A 114 18.00 1.07 2.96
N VAL A 115 19.09 0.41 2.57
CA VAL A 115 19.73 0.62 1.24
C VAL A 115 18.85 0.06 0.10
N MET A 116 18.14 -1.04 0.36
CA MET A 116 17.23 -1.71 -0.57
C MET A 116 15.85 -1.04 -0.67
N TRP A 117 15.54 -0.18 0.29
CA TRP A 117 14.24 0.41 0.54
C TRP A 117 13.70 1.40 -0.51
N PRO A 118 14.51 2.26 -1.16
CA PRO A 118 13.97 3.34 -2.00
C PRO A 118 13.10 2.89 -3.20
N PRO A 119 13.43 1.82 -3.94
CA PRO A 119 12.56 1.30 -4.99
C PRO A 119 11.23 0.75 -4.46
N LEU A 120 11.25 0.07 -3.30
CA LEU A 120 10.06 -0.51 -2.68
C LEU A 120 9.11 0.58 -2.15
N GLU A 121 9.64 1.67 -1.61
CA GLU A 121 8.84 2.83 -1.20
C GLU A 121 8.14 3.52 -2.36
N ILE A 122 8.82 3.67 -3.51
CA ILE A 122 8.19 4.24 -4.70
C ILE A 122 7.03 3.34 -5.14
N ALA A 123 7.21 2.02 -5.14
CA ALA A 123 6.15 1.07 -5.45
C ALA A 123 4.99 1.15 -4.43
N GLY A 124 5.30 1.26 -3.14
CA GLY A 124 4.33 1.45 -2.05
C GLY A 124 3.53 2.74 -2.21
N GLY A 125 4.19 3.85 -2.49
CA GLY A 125 3.54 5.13 -2.73
C GLY A 125 2.65 5.14 -3.97
N LEU A 126 3.08 4.48 -5.06
CA LEU A 126 2.25 4.31 -6.26
C LEU A 126 1.05 3.39 -6.02
N ASN A 127 1.24 2.36 -5.21
CA ASN A 127 0.16 1.48 -4.77
C ASN A 127 -0.89 2.29 -3.96
N ALA A 128 -0.45 3.07 -2.97
CA ALA A 128 -1.31 3.93 -2.17
C ALA A 128 -2.16 4.86 -3.04
N ILE A 129 -1.54 5.55 -4.00
CA ILE A 129 -2.25 6.44 -4.93
C ILE A 129 -3.30 5.68 -5.74
N MET A 130 -2.98 4.47 -6.20
CA MET A 130 -3.92 3.62 -6.93
C MET A 130 -5.11 3.22 -6.04
N GLN A 131 -4.85 2.80 -4.80
CA GLN A 131 -5.89 2.49 -3.82
C GLN A 131 -6.80 3.72 -3.56
N GLY A 132 -6.20 4.91 -3.43
CA GLY A 132 -6.92 6.18 -3.32
C GLY A 132 -7.85 6.45 -4.51
N ILE A 133 -7.41 6.20 -5.74
CA ILE A 133 -8.23 6.34 -6.96
C ILE A 133 -9.41 5.36 -6.96
N PHE A 134 -9.16 4.08 -6.61
CA PHE A 134 -10.22 3.06 -6.52
C PHE A 134 -11.24 3.40 -5.43
N SER A 135 -10.78 3.95 -4.30
CA SER A 135 -11.61 4.51 -3.24
C SER A 135 -12.48 5.66 -3.73
N GLY A 136 -11.89 6.66 -4.40
CA GLY A 136 -12.60 7.79 -4.98
C GLY A 136 -13.66 7.38 -6.01
N ALA A 137 -13.43 6.29 -6.75
CA ALA A 137 -14.40 5.75 -7.70
C ALA A 137 -15.47 4.85 -7.07
N GLY A 138 -15.38 4.55 -5.78
CA GLY A 138 -16.22 3.57 -5.09
C GLY A 138 -16.10 2.16 -5.67
N LYS A 139 -14.88 1.76 -6.05
CA LYS A 139 -14.50 0.40 -6.48
C LYS A 139 -13.60 -0.30 -5.45
N GLN A 140 -13.73 0.06 -4.18
CA GLN A 140 -12.93 -0.47 -3.07
C GLN A 140 -12.96 -2.00 -2.99
N LYS A 141 -14.07 -2.66 -3.36
CA LYS A 141 -14.15 -4.12 -3.42
C LYS A 141 -13.08 -4.75 -4.33
N SER A 142 -12.83 -4.17 -5.50
CA SER A 142 -11.81 -4.68 -6.43
C SER A 142 -10.41 -4.48 -5.88
N ALA A 143 -10.16 -3.34 -5.20
CA ALA A 143 -8.89 -3.07 -4.54
C ALA A 143 -8.65 -4.00 -3.35
N ALA A 144 -9.66 -4.22 -2.50
CA ALA A 144 -9.59 -5.15 -1.38
C ALA A 144 -9.27 -6.59 -1.83
N ILE A 145 -9.91 -7.07 -2.90
CA ILE A 145 -9.60 -8.40 -3.46
C ILE A 145 -8.16 -8.46 -3.96
N ALA A 146 -7.68 -7.42 -4.64
CA ALA A 146 -6.29 -7.35 -5.11
C ALA A 146 -5.30 -7.35 -3.93
N ASN A 147 -5.55 -6.58 -2.86
CA ASN A 147 -4.72 -6.57 -1.66
C ASN A 147 -4.66 -7.95 -1.01
N VAL A 148 -5.82 -8.61 -0.85
CA VAL A 148 -5.87 -9.96 -0.24
C VAL A 148 -5.05 -10.95 -1.06
N ILE A 149 -5.22 -10.98 -2.38
CA ILE A 149 -4.48 -11.90 -3.25
C ILE A 149 -2.99 -11.56 -3.26
N GLY A 150 -2.64 -10.27 -3.35
CA GLY A 150 -1.25 -9.81 -3.40
C GLY A 150 -0.50 -10.12 -2.11
N TYR A 151 -1.04 -9.69 -0.96
CA TYR A 151 -0.41 -9.88 0.34
C TYR A 151 -0.52 -11.32 0.84
N TYR A 152 -1.72 -11.91 0.89
CA TYR A 152 -1.92 -13.21 1.50
C TYR A 152 -1.70 -14.38 0.53
N GLY A 153 -1.94 -14.17 -0.77
CA GLY A 153 -1.70 -15.20 -1.79
C GLY A 153 -0.24 -15.28 -2.26
N GLY A 154 0.50 -14.16 -2.22
CA GLY A 154 1.86 -14.08 -2.74
C GLY A 154 2.88 -13.57 -1.71
N GLY A 155 2.66 -12.37 -1.17
CA GLY A 155 3.65 -11.65 -0.36
C GLY A 155 4.02 -12.36 0.95
N ILE A 156 3.03 -12.79 1.73
CA ILE A 156 3.24 -13.50 3.00
C ILE A 156 3.87 -14.88 2.77
N PRO A 157 3.36 -15.73 1.83
CA PRO A 157 4.04 -17.00 1.51
C PRO A 157 5.49 -16.81 1.07
N LEU A 158 5.76 -15.85 0.18
CA LEU A 158 7.12 -15.56 -0.27
C LEU A 158 7.99 -15.05 0.88
N GLY A 159 7.46 -14.15 1.71
CA GLY A 159 8.15 -13.61 2.88
C GLY A 159 8.50 -14.71 3.88
N ALA A 160 7.58 -15.64 4.15
CA ALA A 160 7.83 -16.79 5.01
C ALA A 160 8.92 -17.71 4.44
N ILE A 161 8.89 -17.99 3.13
CA ILE A 161 9.94 -18.78 2.47
C ILE A 161 11.30 -18.09 2.61
N LEU A 162 11.39 -16.80 2.29
CA LEU A 162 12.66 -16.06 2.38
C LEU A 162 13.15 -15.95 3.83
N ALA A 163 12.24 -15.69 4.77
CA ALA A 163 12.58 -15.50 6.17
C ALA A 163 13.05 -16.79 6.84
N PHE A 164 12.37 -17.92 6.61
CA PHE A 164 12.62 -19.17 7.33
C PHE A 164 13.42 -20.21 6.52
N VAL A 165 13.24 -20.30 5.20
CA VAL A 165 13.92 -21.30 4.37
C VAL A 165 15.26 -20.76 3.86
N ALA A 166 15.30 -19.49 3.45
CA ALA A 166 16.53 -18.83 3.01
C ALA A 166 17.32 -18.14 4.15
N ASP A 167 16.85 -18.28 5.40
CA ASP A 167 17.47 -17.73 6.62
C ASP A 167 17.73 -16.22 6.57
N MET A 168 16.89 -15.48 5.83
CA MET A 168 17.00 -14.01 5.70
C MET A 168 16.33 -13.26 6.85
N GLY A 169 15.63 -13.95 7.76
CA GLY A 169 14.96 -13.35 8.91
C GLY A 169 14.01 -12.20 8.54
N VAL A 170 14.20 -11.05 9.18
CA VAL A 170 13.37 -9.84 8.96
C VAL A 170 13.48 -9.32 7.53
N GLU A 171 14.64 -9.42 6.90
CA GLU A 171 14.85 -8.97 5.53
C GLU A 171 13.98 -9.75 4.54
N GLY A 172 13.86 -11.07 4.74
CA GLY A 172 12.99 -11.93 3.94
C GLY A 172 11.51 -11.52 4.02
N LEU A 173 11.05 -11.10 5.21
CA LEU A 173 9.68 -10.60 5.40
C LEU A 173 9.45 -9.29 4.62
N TRP A 174 10.41 -8.34 4.66
CA TRP A 174 10.31 -7.09 3.91
C TRP A 174 10.30 -7.31 2.40
N TRP A 175 11.07 -8.28 1.88
CA TRP A 175 10.99 -8.67 0.48
C TRP A 175 9.63 -9.26 0.10
N GLY A 176 9.07 -10.12 0.94
CA GLY A 176 7.74 -10.68 0.75
C GLY A 176 6.66 -9.60 0.69
N ILE A 177 6.69 -8.66 1.63
CA ILE A 177 5.76 -7.52 1.67
C ILE A 177 5.94 -6.63 0.44
N GLY A 178 7.18 -6.32 0.07
CA GLY A 178 7.51 -5.56 -1.15
C GLY A 178 6.97 -6.22 -2.42
N PHE A 179 7.06 -7.55 -2.52
CA PHE A 179 6.44 -8.30 -3.61
C PHE A 179 4.91 -8.20 -3.59
N GLY A 180 4.28 -8.30 -2.41
CA GLY A 180 2.83 -8.13 -2.26
C GLY A 180 2.33 -6.74 -2.72
N ILE A 181 3.05 -5.69 -2.34
CA ILE A 181 2.81 -4.30 -2.78
C ILE A 181 2.88 -4.20 -4.31
N ALA A 182 3.96 -4.72 -4.90
CA ALA A 182 4.20 -4.67 -6.34
C ALA A 182 3.14 -5.46 -7.14
N ALA A 183 2.81 -6.67 -6.67
CA ALA A 183 1.78 -7.52 -7.28
C ALA A 183 0.40 -6.85 -7.23
N THR A 184 0.06 -6.22 -6.11
CA THR A 184 -1.20 -5.50 -5.96
C THR A 184 -1.25 -4.26 -6.86
N TRP A 185 -0.17 -3.48 -6.91
CA TRP A 185 -0.09 -2.29 -7.76
C TRP A 185 -0.24 -2.66 -9.23
N LEU A 186 0.43 -3.72 -9.68
CA LEU A 186 0.32 -4.24 -11.03
C LEU A 186 -1.12 -4.71 -11.32
N SER A 187 -1.73 -5.46 -10.40
CA SER A 187 -3.10 -5.95 -10.54
C SER A 187 -4.11 -4.80 -10.68
N LEU A 188 -4.01 -3.78 -9.83
CA LEU A 188 -4.89 -2.62 -9.89
C LEU A 188 -4.67 -1.79 -11.16
N SER A 189 -3.42 -1.66 -11.61
CA SER A 189 -3.08 -0.99 -12.85
C SER A 189 -3.68 -1.72 -14.05
N LEU A 190 -3.57 -3.05 -14.11
CA LEU A 190 -4.16 -3.86 -15.17
C LEU A 190 -5.70 -3.82 -15.13
N LEU A 191 -6.31 -3.85 -13.95
CA LEU A 191 -7.76 -3.69 -13.80
C LEU A 191 -8.23 -2.32 -14.31
N MET A 192 -7.46 -1.27 -14.01
CA MET A 192 -7.74 0.08 -14.51
C MET A 192 -7.59 0.16 -16.03
N LEU A 193 -6.58 -0.47 -16.63
CA LEU A 193 -6.36 -0.42 -18.08
C LEU A 193 -7.39 -1.25 -18.87
N ASN A 194 -7.72 -2.45 -18.39
CA ASN A 194 -8.53 -3.41 -19.14
C ASN A 194 -10.04 -3.25 -18.91
N TYR A 195 -10.46 -2.85 -17.71
CA TYR A 195 -11.88 -2.85 -17.33
C TYR A 195 -12.45 -1.45 -17.04
N TRP A 196 -11.62 -0.41 -16.99
CA TRP A 196 -12.07 0.95 -16.68
C TRP A 196 -12.42 1.75 -17.94
N HIS A 197 -13.59 1.47 -18.51
CA HIS A 197 -14.22 2.39 -19.45
C HIS A 197 -14.78 3.58 -18.66
N TRP A 198 -14.14 4.74 -18.78
CA TRP A 198 -14.46 5.95 -17.99
C TRP A 198 -15.92 6.42 -18.13
N ASP A 199 -16.69 5.91 -19.10
CA ASP A 199 -18.12 6.22 -19.29
C ASP A 199 -19.09 5.40 -18.40
N GLN A 200 -18.64 4.32 -17.76
CA GLN A 200 -19.46 3.51 -16.84
C GLN A 200 -19.50 4.04 -15.39
N PRO A 201 -18.39 4.51 -14.79
CA PRO A 201 -18.38 4.99 -13.40
C PRO A 201 -19.28 6.22 -13.15
N GLY A 202 -19.44 7.12 -14.13
CA GLY A 202 -20.35 8.27 -14.01
C GLY A 202 -21.82 7.86 -13.88
N ARG A 203 -22.25 6.80 -14.58
CA ARG A 203 -23.61 6.25 -14.46
C ARG A 203 -23.86 5.58 -13.10
N ALA A 204 -22.86 4.85 -12.58
CA ALA A 204 -22.94 4.26 -11.25
C ALA A 204 -22.95 5.32 -10.13
N ALA A 205 -22.20 6.42 -10.29
CA ALA A 205 -22.24 7.55 -9.37
C ALA A 205 -23.62 8.23 -9.35
N ARG A 206 -24.25 8.45 -10.53
CA ARG A 206 -25.62 8.98 -10.63
C ARG A 206 -26.66 8.07 -9.95
N GLN A 207 -26.54 6.75 -10.09
CA GLN A 207 -27.48 5.82 -9.45
C GLN A 207 -27.36 5.84 -7.91
N ARG A 208 -26.20 6.19 -7.36
CA ARG A 208 -25.99 6.31 -5.90
C ARG A 208 -26.56 7.62 -5.32
N THR A 209 -26.61 8.71 -6.11
CA THR A 209 -27.19 10.00 -5.68
C THR A 209 -28.66 10.15 -6.02
N ALA A 210 -29.21 9.33 -6.92
CA ALA A 210 -30.62 9.34 -7.30
C ALA A 210 -31.52 8.46 -6.41
N GLN A 211 -30.97 7.77 -5.40
CA GLN A 211 -31.68 6.98 -4.38
C GLN A 211 -31.75 7.68 -3.03
#